data_AF-A0A7Y7XIP9-F1
#
_entry.id   AF-A0A7Y7XIP9-F1
#
_cell.length_a   1.000
_cell.length_b   1.000
_cell.length_c   1.000
_cell.angle_alpha   90.00
_cell.angle_beta   90.00
_cell.angle_gamma   90.00
#
_symmetry.space_group_name_H-M   'P 1'
#
loop_
_entity.id
_entity.type
_entity.pdbx_description
1 polymer ?
#
loop_
_entity_poly.entity_id
_entity_poly.type
_entity_poly.pdbx_seq_one_letter_code
_entity_poly.pdbx_strand_id
1 'polypeptide(L)'
;MDIERLLRKRQLNVQEQNAVSAYGLMRTAKTWLDAGVPAALAHYGETQGVNWSETIVLKLEVDFPGMPRLFGLLLTQADRFIAFELDTDSAHQQVHSEDRWEDVSAHQDDSTHNRGTGKGFAAIARQVKCELLAQPWNG
;
A
#
# COMPACT_ATOMS: atom_id res chain seq x y z
N MET A 1 -13.81 17.86 -3.22
CA MET A 1 -14.58 16.99 -2.29
C MET A 1 -13.95 17.14 -0.92
N ASP A 2 -14.71 17.49 0.12
CA ASP A 2 -14.17 17.73 1.46
C ASP A 2 -14.00 16.40 2.20
N ILE A 3 -12.76 15.92 2.27
CA ILE A 3 -12.43 14.62 2.87
C ILE A 3 -12.65 14.62 4.39
N GLU A 4 -12.42 15.74 5.08
CA GLU A 4 -12.60 15.83 6.53
C GLU A 4 -14.07 15.67 6.91
N ARG A 5 -14.95 16.24 6.09
CA ARG A 5 -16.40 16.06 6.23
C ARG A 5 -16.81 14.61 5.99
N LEU A 6 -16.22 13.92 5.00
CA LEU A 6 -16.53 12.52 4.71
C LEU A 6 -16.07 11.59 5.83
N LEU A 7 -14.88 11.79 6.38
CA LEU A 7 -14.35 10.98 7.49
C LEU A 7 -15.21 11.04 8.76
N ARG A 8 -16.00 12.10 8.94
CA ARG A 8 -16.92 12.27 10.09
C ARG A 8 -18.35 11.78 9.80
N LYS A 9 -18.67 11.43 8.55
CA LYS A 9 -20.02 11.07 8.13
C LYS A 9 -20.31 9.61 8.48
N ARG A 10 -21.43 9.36 9.18
CA ARG A 10 -21.83 8.01 9.61
C ARG A 10 -22.21 7.07 8.47
N GLN A 11 -22.79 7.61 7.38
CA GLN A 11 -23.20 6.84 6.21
C GLN A 11 -22.63 7.48 4.95
N LEU A 12 -21.73 6.77 4.29
CA LEU A 12 -21.12 7.17 3.02
C LEU A 12 -21.85 6.48 1.88
N ASN A 13 -22.15 7.21 0.82
CA ASN A 13 -22.54 6.59 -0.45
C ASN A 13 -21.32 5.94 -1.13
N VAL A 14 -21.55 5.17 -2.19
CA VAL A 14 -20.49 4.44 -2.90
C VAL A 14 -19.34 5.34 -3.39
N GLN A 15 -19.65 6.53 -3.93
CA GLN A 15 -18.61 7.45 -4.41
C GLN A 15 -17.79 8.02 -3.25
N GLU A 16 -18.45 8.34 -2.13
CA GLU A 16 -17.81 8.83 -0.92
C GLU A 16 -16.95 7.74 -0.26
N GLN A 17 -17.39 6.47 -0.26
CA GLN A 17 -16.58 5.34 0.21
C GLN A 17 -15.30 5.19 -0.63
N ASN A 18 -15.42 5.20 -1.96
CA ASN A 18 -14.25 5.14 -2.84
C ASN A 18 -13.28 6.29 -2.58
N ALA A 19 -13.78 7.50 -2.36
CA ALA A 19 -12.96 8.67 -2.07
C ALA A 19 -12.23 8.54 -0.72
N VAL A 20 -12.90 8.02 0.32
CA VAL A 20 -12.27 7.76 1.63
C VAL A 20 -11.21 6.68 1.52
N SER A 21 -11.48 5.58 0.79
CA SER A 21 -10.51 4.51 0.55
C SER A 21 -9.28 5.02 -0.22
N ALA A 22 -9.50 5.77 -1.30
CA ALA A 22 -8.43 6.37 -2.10
C ALA A 22 -7.57 7.30 -1.25
N TYR A 23 -8.19 8.16 -0.42
CA TYR A 23 -7.48 9.05 0.47
C TYR A 23 -6.64 8.30 1.53
N GLY A 24 -7.17 7.22 2.10
CA GLY A 24 -6.43 6.38 3.04
C GLY A 24 -5.18 5.78 2.40
N LEU A 25 -5.33 5.16 1.21
CA LEU A 25 -4.21 4.61 0.45
C LEU A 25 -3.19 5.68 0.06
N MET A 26 -3.65 6.84 -0.41
CA MET A 26 -2.81 7.98 -0.77
C MET A 26 -1.95 8.43 0.41
N ARG A 27 -2.54 8.56 1.61
CA ARG A 27 -1.81 8.97 2.81
C ARG A 27 -0.77 7.94 3.21
N THR A 28 -1.13 6.66 3.22
CA THR A 28 -0.20 5.59 3.58
C THR A 28 0.97 5.55 2.59
N ALA A 29 0.67 5.48 1.29
CA ALA A 29 1.68 5.44 0.25
C ALA A 29 2.60 6.67 0.29
N LYS A 30 2.03 7.88 0.42
CA LYS A 30 2.82 9.10 0.53
C LYS A 30 3.73 9.12 1.76
N THR A 31 3.23 8.67 2.91
CA THR A 31 4.04 8.58 4.14
C THR A 31 5.31 7.75 3.91
N TRP A 32 5.18 6.61 3.23
CA TRP A 32 6.31 5.71 2.98
C TRP A 32 7.20 6.14 1.82
N LEU A 33 6.67 6.87 0.84
CA LEU A 33 7.50 7.53 -0.18
C LEU A 33 8.35 8.65 0.43
N ASP A 34 7.76 9.46 1.32
CA ASP A 34 8.44 10.61 1.94
C ASP A 34 9.45 10.17 3.02
N ALA A 35 9.07 9.20 3.88
CA ALA A 35 9.91 8.74 4.99
C ALA A 35 10.88 7.61 4.62
N GLY A 36 10.61 6.90 3.52
CA GLY A 36 11.26 5.64 3.18
C GLY A 36 10.71 4.46 4.01
N VAL A 37 10.88 3.24 3.49
CA VAL A 37 10.50 2.00 4.19
C VAL A 37 11.64 1.51 5.09
N PRO A 38 11.37 0.63 6.08
CA PRO A 38 12.43 0.01 6.87
C PRO A 38 13.49 -0.67 6.00
N ALA A 39 14.77 -0.58 6.39
CA ALA A 39 15.89 -1.03 5.56
C ALA A 39 15.82 -2.53 5.23
N ALA A 40 15.37 -3.36 6.18
CA ALA A 40 15.13 -4.78 5.94
C ALA A 40 14.16 -5.02 4.76
N LEU A 41 13.03 -4.30 4.74
CA LEU A 41 12.06 -4.40 3.65
C LEU A 41 12.63 -3.83 2.35
N ALA A 42 13.33 -2.70 2.39
CA ALA A 42 13.93 -2.07 1.21
C ALA A 42 14.88 -3.05 0.50
N HIS A 43 15.85 -3.59 1.25
CA HIS A 43 16.86 -4.49 0.72
C HIS A 43 16.25 -5.82 0.27
N TYR A 44 15.33 -6.38 1.05
CA TYR A 44 14.64 -7.61 0.66
C TYR A 44 13.81 -7.43 -0.61
N GLY A 45 13.08 -6.32 -0.72
CA GLY A 45 12.32 -6.03 -1.93
C GLY A 45 13.22 -5.90 -3.16
N GLU A 46 14.39 -5.27 -3.04
CA GLU A 46 15.36 -5.16 -4.13
C GLU A 46 15.86 -6.53 -4.60
N THR A 47 16.15 -7.47 -3.69
CA THR A 47 16.56 -8.84 -4.08
C THR A 47 15.43 -9.61 -4.77
N GLN A 48 14.18 -9.24 -4.49
CA GLN A 48 12.98 -9.77 -5.16
C GLN A 48 12.62 -9.01 -6.45
N GLY A 49 13.42 -8.02 -6.86
CA GLY A 49 13.23 -7.24 -8.08
C GLY A 49 12.22 -6.09 -7.98
N VAL A 50 11.93 -5.60 -6.76
CA VAL A 50 11.13 -4.39 -6.55
C VAL A 50 11.93 -3.16 -6.95
N ASN A 51 11.34 -2.32 -7.80
CA ASN A 51 11.84 -0.97 -8.06
C ASN A 51 11.08 0.02 -7.16
N TRP A 52 11.72 0.50 -6.10
CA TRP A 52 11.11 1.41 -5.12
C TRP A 52 10.72 2.78 -5.68
N SER A 53 11.33 3.22 -6.79
CA SER A 53 10.94 4.47 -7.46
C SER A 53 9.58 4.38 -8.18
N GLU A 54 9.11 3.15 -8.44
CA GLU A 54 7.87 2.85 -9.16
C GLU A 54 6.91 1.97 -8.36
N THR A 55 7.22 1.73 -7.08
CA THR A 55 6.44 0.88 -6.17
C THR A 55 5.90 1.72 -5.04
N ILE A 56 4.65 1.48 -4.65
CA ILE A 56 4.05 2.13 -3.48
C ILE A 56 3.68 1.10 -2.41
N VAL A 57 3.80 1.52 -1.15
CA VAL A 57 3.32 0.74 0.00
C VAL A 57 1.85 1.07 0.24
N LEU A 58 0.97 0.08 0.08
CA LEU A 58 -0.46 0.24 0.34
C LEU A 58 -0.80 0.03 1.83
N LYS A 59 -0.01 -0.82 2.48
CA LYS A 59 -0.12 -1.15 3.90
C LYS A 59 1.26 -1.58 4.40
N LEU A 60 1.64 -1.09 5.58
CA LEU A 60 2.78 -1.59 6.33
C LEU A 60 2.45 -1.47 7.82
N GLU A 61 2.47 -2.61 8.50
CA GLU A 61 2.42 -2.71 9.95
C GLU A 61 3.79 -3.18 10.44
N VAL A 62 4.21 -2.60 11.57
CA VAL A 62 5.51 -2.85 12.21
C VAL A 62 5.25 -3.29 13.63
N ASP A 63 5.94 -4.34 14.06
CA ASP A 63 5.91 -4.85 15.44
C ASP A 63 4.53 -5.20 15.98
N PHE A 64 3.63 -5.72 15.16
CA PHE A 64 2.33 -6.16 15.63
C PHE A 64 2.24 -7.70 15.65
N PRO A 65 1.95 -8.35 16.79
CA PRO A 65 1.57 -7.82 18.12
C PRO A 65 2.74 -7.76 19.14
N GLY A 66 3.87 -7.14 18.80
CA GLY A 66 4.98 -6.83 19.73
C GLY A 66 6.30 -7.56 19.45
N MET A 67 6.46 -8.14 18.25
CA MET A 67 7.67 -8.85 17.83
C MET A 67 8.28 -8.17 16.60
N PRO A 68 9.62 -8.10 16.45
CA PRO A 68 10.33 -7.53 15.30
C PRO A 68 9.90 -8.06 13.93
N ARG A 69 8.81 -7.51 13.39
CA ARG A 69 8.15 -8.02 12.18
C ARG A 69 7.63 -6.89 11.31
N LEU A 70 7.72 -7.10 10.01
CA LEU A 70 7.17 -6.22 8.99
C LEU A 70 6.16 -7.00 8.17
N PHE A 71 4.93 -6.51 8.07
CA PHE A 71 3.94 -7.12 7.18
C PHE A 71 3.05 -6.09 6.52
N GLY A 72 2.57 -6.43 5.33
CA GLY A 72 1.86 -5.44 4.53
C GLY A 72 1.54 -5.87 3.12
N LEU A 73 1.29 -4.86 2.29
CA LEU A 73 0.90 -5.00 0.90
C LEU A 73 1.60 -3.92 0.06
N LEU A 74 2.32 -4.37 -0.96
CA LEU A 74 2.94 -3.51 -1.97
C LEU A 74 2.11 -3.50 -3.26
N LEU A 75 2.17 -2.40 -4.00
CA LEU A 75 1.80 -2.35 -5.41
C LEU A 75 3.04 -2.02 -6.23
N THR A 76 3.60 -3.05 -6.88
CA THR A 76 4.90 -2.98 -7.55
C THR A 76 4.84 -2.22 -8.87
N GLN A 77 6.01 -1.95 -9.47
CA GLN A 77 6.15 -1.36 -10.80
C GLN A 77 5.29 -2.05 -11.87
N ALA A 78 5.16 -3.37 -11.80
CA ALA A 78 4.40 -4.18 -12.76
C ALA A 78 2.90 -4.32 -12.41
N ASP A 79 2.39 -3.45 -11.54
CA ASP A 79 1.02 -3.46 -11.00
C ASP A 79 0.62 -4.80 -10.36
N ARG A 80 1.60 -5.45 -9.72
CA ARG A 80 1.41 -6.65 -8.90
C ARG A 80 1.22 -6.28 -7.45
N PHE A 81 0.30 -6.96 -6.80
CA PHE A 81 0.02 -6.85 -5.39
C PHE A 81 0.85 -7.90 -4.65
N ILE A 82 1.87 -7.48 -3.93
CA ILE A 82 2.72 -8.39 -3.15
C ILE A 82 2.36 -8.29 -1.68
N ALA A 83 1.77 -9.35 -1.14
CA ALA A 83 1.58 -9.50 0.30
C ALA A 83 2.88 -10.04 0.90
N PHE A 84 3.35 -9.43 1.98
CA PHE A 84 4.61 -9.81 2.62
C PHE A 84 4.48 -9.89 4.13
N GLU A 85 5.27 -10.79 4.72
CA GLU A 85 5.48 -10.98 6.16
C GLU A 85 6.94 -11.37 6.36
N LEU A 86 7.71 -10.49 6.99
CA LEU A 86 9.14 -10.64 7.20
C LEU A 86 9.45 -10.55 8.69
N ASP A 87 10.13 -11.58 9.19
CA ASP A 87 10.75 -11.56 10.52
C ASP A 87 12.10 -10.86 10.40
N THR A 88 12.36 -9.93 11.32
CA THR A 88 13.52 -9.03 11.24
C THR A 88 14.28 -8.97 12.56
N ASP A 89 15.41 -8.29 12.56
CA ASP A 89 16.02 -7.81 13.80
C ASP A 89 15.21 -6.66 14.42
N SER A 90 15.44 -6.36 15.70
CA SER A 90 14.70 -5.32 16.43
C SER A 90 14.91 -3.90 15.89
N ALA A 91 15.90 -3.68 15.03
CA ALA A 91 16.15 -2.41 14.36
C ALA A 91 15.60 -2.37 12.92
N HIS A 92 14.95 -3.46 12.46
CA HIS A 92 14.45 -3.64 11.09
C HIS A 92 15.50 -3.30 10.01
N GLN A 93 16.76 -3.66 10.27
CA GLN A 93 17.87 -3.53 9.33
C GLN A 93 18.06 -4.80 8.51
N GLN A 94 17.73 -5.96 9.07
CA GLN A 94 17.96 -7.26 8.43
C GLN A 94 16.73 -8.17 8.54
N VAL A 95 16.49 -8.92 7.47
CA VAL A 95 15.50 -10.00 7.46
C VAL A 95 16.16 -11.26 8.03
N HIS A 96 15.53 -11.87 9.03
CA HIS A 96 15.90 -13.17 9.58
C HIS A 96 15.21 -14.30 8.83
N SER A 97 13.92 -14.15 8.53
CA SER A 97 13.17 -15.10 7.71
C SER A 97 12.05 -14.41 6.93
N GLU A 98 11.76 -14.98 5.76
CA GLU A 98 10.54 -14.69 5.01
C GLU A 98 9.47 -15.68 5.45
N ASP A 99 8.43 -15.19 6.11
CA ASP A 99 7.22 -15.98 6.38
C ASP A 99 6.26 -15.90 5.19
N ARG A 100 6.29 -14.78 4.45
CA ARG A 100 5.50 -14.58 3.23
C ARG A 100 6.12 -13.57 2.27
N TRP A 101 6.11 -13.92 0.99
CA TRP A 101 6.27 -13.00 -0.14
C TRP A 101 5.49 -13.52 -1.35
N GLU A 102 4.27 -13.03 -1.56
CA GLU A 102 3.30 -13.66 -2.47
C GLU A 102 2.62 -12.66 -3.39
N ASP A 103 2.57 -12.98 -4.69
CA ASP A 103 1.72 -12.25 -5.66
C ASP A 103 0.24 -12.62 -5.45
N VAL A 104 -0.48 -11.73 -4.79
CA VAL A 104 -1.91 -11.84 -4.50
C VAL A 104 -2.77 -11.06 -5.50
N SER A 105 -2.22 -10.66 -6.65
CA SER A 105 -2.94 -9.84 -7.65
C SER A 105 -4.22 -10.51 -8.14
N ALA A 106 -4.20 -11.84 -8.32
CA ALA A 106 -5.36 -12.60 -8.78
C ALA A 106 -6.53 -12.58 -7.78
N HIS A 107 -6.28 -12.23 -6.52
CA HIS A 107 -7.29 -12.13 -5.47
C HIS A 107 -7.80 -10.71 -5.27
N GLN A 108 -7.27 -9.73 -6.00
CA GLN A 108 -7.69 -8.33 -5.87
C GLN A 108 -8.84 -8.00 -6.82
N ASP A 109 -9.82 -7.26 -6.30
CA ASP A 109 -10.93 -6.74 -7.07
C ASP A 109 -10.49 -5.55 -7.93
N ASP A 110 -10.30 -5.79 -9.22
CA ASP A 110 -9.88 -4.80 -10.21
C ASP A 110 -11.07 -4.15 -10.95
N SER A 111 -12.30 -4.48 -10.55
CA SER A 111 -13.49 -3.93 -11.17
C SER A 111 -13.55 -2.42 -11.03
N THR A 112 -13.82 -1.74 -12.14
CA THR A 112 -14.03 -0.28 -12.16
C THR A 112 -15.46 0.09 -11.78
N HIS A 113 -16.37 -0.89 -11.72
CA HIS A 113 -17.77 -0.69 -11.39
C HIS A 113 -18.43 -1.97 -10.84
N ASN A 114 -18.54 -2.04 -9.51
CA ASN A 114 -19.33 -3.03 -8.79
C ASN A 114 -20.64 -2.43 -8.31
N ARG A 115 -21.74 -3.15 -8.55
CA ARG A 115 -23.07 -2.74 -8.10
C ARG A 115 -23.11 -2.74 -6.56
N GLY A 116 -23.30 -1.56 -5.97
CA GLY A 116 -23.45 -1.40 -4.51
C GLY A 116 -22.17 -1.09 -3.75
N THR A 117 -20.98 -1.32 -4.32
CA THR A 117 -19.67 -1.05 -3.66
C THR A 117 -18.76 -0.13 -4.47
N GLY A 118 -18.99 0.08 -5.77
CA GLY A 118 -18.21 1.01 -6.57
C GLY A 118 -16.93 0.40 -7.12
N LYS A 119 -15.80 1.10 -7.05
CA LYS A 119 -14.53 0.58 -7.57
C LYS A 119 -13.98 -0.46 -6.60
N GLY A 120 -13.46 -1.54 -7.15
CA GLY A 120 -12.69 -2.52 -6.40
C GLY A 120 -11.40 -1.93 -5.82
N PHE A 121 -10.87 -2.58 -4.78
CA PHE A 121 -9.67 -2.14 -4.09
C PHE A 121 -8.46 -1.99 -5.04
N ALA A 122 -8.25 -2.96 -5.94
CA ALA A 122 -7.14 -2.91 -6.89
C ALA A 122 -7.29 -1.74 -7.86
N ALA A 123 -8.50 -1.45 -8.31
CA ALA A 123 -8.77 -0.31 -9.19
C ALA A 123 -8.46 1.03 -8.49
N ILE A 124 -8.80 1.16 -7.21
CA ILE A 124 -8.49 2.36 -6.42
C ILE A 124 -6.99 2.47 -6.17
N ALA A 125 -6.32 1.38 -5.80
CA ALA A 125 -4.88 1.38 -5.51
C ALA A 125 -4.03 1.76 -6.74
N ARG A 126 -4.37 1.21 -7.92
CA ARG A 126 -3.70 1.58 -9.18
C ARG A 126 -3.91 3.06 -9.53
N GLN A 127 -5.12 3.58 -9.33
CA GLN A 127 -5.39 5.01 -9.52
C GLN A 127 -4.49 5.86 -8.60
N VAL A 128 -4.39 5.51 -7.32
CA VAL A 128 -3.53 6.22 -6.35
C VAL A 128 -2.06 6.17 -6.76
N LYS A 129 -1.54 5.00 -7.18
CA LYS A 129 -0.17 4.88 -7.69
C LYS A 129 0.08 5.82 -8.87
N CYS A 130 -0.81 5.82 -9.87
CA CYS A 130 -0.69 6.73 -11.00
C CYS A 130 -0.69 8.20 -10.57
N GLU A 131 -1.58 8.60 -9.65
CA GLU A 131 -1.66 9.99 -9.18
C GLU A 131 -0.43 10.43 -8.37
N LEU A 132 0.18 9.54 -7.60
CA LEU A 132 1.39 9.83 -6.83
C LEU A 132 2.64 9.90 -7.70
N LEU A 133 2.81 8.94 -8.61
CA LEU A 133 4.02 8.84 -9.43
C LEU A 133 3.98 9.78 -10.66
N ALA A 134 2.80 10.23 -11.10
CA ALA A 134 2.68 11.20 -12.19
C ALA A 134 2.90 12.66 -11.74
N GLN A 135 2.99 12.94 -10.43
CA GLN A 135 3.31 14.28 -9.95
C GLN A 135 4.83 14.50 -10.03
N PRO A 136 5.32 15.43 -10.87
CA PRO A 136 6.72 15.81 -10.82
C PRO A 136 7.00 16.37 -9.42
N TRP A 137 8.02 15.81 -8.77
CA TRP A 137 8.55 16.30 -7.51
C TRP A 137 8.84 17.81 -7.63
N ASN A 138 8.06 18.62 -6.92
CA ASN A 138 8.36 20.03 -6.64
C ASN A 138 8.75 20.12 -5.17
N GLY A 139 10.03 19.89 -4.88
CA GLY A 139 10.64 19.97 -3.57
C GLY A 139 12.09 20.38 -3.75
#